data_AF-A0A8K1FWR8-F1
#
_entry.id   AF-A0A8K1FWR8-F1
#
_cell.length_a   1.000
_cell.length_b   1.000
_cell.length_c   1.000
_cell.angle_alpha   90.00
_cell.angle_beta   90.00
_cell.angle_gamma   90.00
#
_symmetry.space_group_name_H-M   'P 1'
#
loop_
_entity.id
_entity.type
_entity.pdbx_description
1 polymer ?
#
loop_
_entity_poly.entity_id
_entity_poly.type
_entity_poly.pdbx_seq_one_letter_code
_entity_poly.pdbx_strand_id
1 'polypeptide(L)'
;MSTQQSSNEKLLDVATIIAISASRPAGRDAGPSVDSSTINNLLTFIQSRRDVNELLAFIMRQTGRGEIDQNTGKLLLQHLRGLSPDKAIQLLGYVKWIYETLTSRDIKMDRSKLNSVKTFSELVELIAKG
;
A
#
# COMPACT_ATOMS: atom_id res chain seq x y z
N MET A 1 -26.80 5.68 1.31
CA MET A 1 -25.84 4.76 1.95
C MET A 1 -24.93 4.04 0.95
N SER A 2 -25.31 3.89 -0.33
CA SER A 2 -24.56 3.10 -1.34
C SER A 2 -23.27 3.74 -1.89
N THR A 3 -23.16 5.07 -1.89
CA THR A 3 -22.02 5.81 -2.48
C THR A 3 -20.74 5.73 -1.65
N GLN A 4 -20.85 5.68 -0.32
CA GLN A 4 -19.71 5.67 0.58
C GLN A 4 -19.06 4.27 0.68
N GLN A 5 -19.87 3.22 0.62
CA GLN A 5 -19.42 1.83 0.56
C GLN A 5 -18.60 1.56 -0.71
N SER A 6 -19.11 1.97 -1.88
CA SER A 6 -18.37 1.89 -3.15
C SER A 6 -17.06 2.69 -3.14
N SER A 7 -17.01 3.82 -2.41
CA SER A 7 -15.77 4.61 -2.29
C SER A 7 -14.71 3.93 -1.43
N ASN A 8 -15.11 3.19 -0.39
CA ASN A 8 -14.18 2.49 0.50
C ASN A 8 -13.66 1.19 -0.14
N GLU A 9 -14.51 0.46 -0.88
CA GLU A 9 -14.09 -0.70 -1.67
C GLU A 9 -13.01 -0.32 -2.68
N LYS A 10 -13.21 0.79 -3.41
CA LYS A 10 -12.18 1.31 -4.33
C LYS A 10 -10.86 1.65 -3.63
N LEU A 11 -10.90 2.22 -2.41
CA LEU A 11 -9.69 2.50 -1.65
C LEU A 11 -8.97 1.22 -1.20
N LEU A 12 -9.72 0.18 -0.81
CA LEU A 12 -9.17 -1.11 -0.43
C LEU A 12 -8.54 -1.85 -1.61
N ASP A 13 -9.15 -1.77 -2.80
CA ASP A 13 -8.58 -2.34 -4.03
C ASP A 13 -7.26 -1.65 -4.39
N VAL A 14 -7.24 -0.30 -4.33
CA VAL A 14 -6.02 0.47 -4.56
C VAL A 14 -4.96 0.15 -3.50
N ALA A 15 -5.35 0.07 -2.23
CA ALA A 15 -4.44 -0.30 -1.14
C ALA A 15 -3.84 -1.68 -1.34
N THR A 16 -4.64 -2.64 -1.82
CA THR A 16 -4.21 -4.01 -2.17
C THR A 16 -3.12 -3.98 -3.23
N ILE A 17 -3.32 -3.23 -4.32
CA ILE A 17 -2.35 -3.13 -5.41
C ILE A 17 -1.03 -2.51 -4.92
N ILE A 18 -1.10 -1.43 -4.12
CA ILE A 18 0.08 -0.77 -3.56
C ILE A 18 0.82 -1.71 -2.61
N ALA A 19 0.12 -2.37 -1.69
CA ALA A 19 0.72 -3.27 -0.71
C ALA A 19 1.37 -4.49 -1.36
N ILE A 20 0.74 -5.07 -2.38
CA ILE A 20 1.35 -6.17 -3.17
C ILE A 20 2.63 -5.68 -3.83
N SER A 21 2.61 -4.51 -4.48
CA SER A 21 3.82 -3.92 -5.08
C SER A 21 4.94 -3.73 -4.05
N ALA A 22 4.63 -3.17 -2.88
CA ALA A 22 5.58 -2.91 -1.80
C ALA A 22 6.14 -4.19 -1.14
N SER A 23 5.35 -5.27 -1.14
CA SER A 23 5.74 -6.56 -0.53
C SER A 23 6.68 -7.40 -1.40
N ARG A 24 6.86 -7.02 -2.68
CA ARG A 24 7.72 -7.77 -3.61
C ARG A 24 9.17 -7.70 -3.17
N PRO A 25 9.92 -8.81 -3.23
CA PRO A 25 11.33 -8.78 -2.87
C PRO A 25 12.13 -7.94 -3.87
N ALA A 26 13.12 -7.17 -3.38
CA ALA A 26 14.00 -6.32 -4.22
C ALA A 26 15.02 -7.12 -5.07
N GLY A 27 14.93 -8.45 -5.10
CA GLY A 27 15.86 -9.38 -5.75
C GLY A 27 15.55 -10.83 -5.36
N ARG A 28 16.29 -11.82 -5.90
CA ARG A 28 16.02 -13.26 -5.63
C ARG A 28 16.14 -13.65 -4.15
N ASP A 29 16.95 -12.93 -3.37
CA ASP A 29 17.22 -13.19 -1.94
C ASP A 29 17.09 -11.93 -1.05
N ALA A 30 16.50 -10.85 -1.57
CA ALA A 30 16.34 -9.61 -0.82
C ALA A 30 15.00 -9.58 -0.07
N GLY A 31 14.96 -8.89 1.07
CA GLY A 31 13.72 -8.56 1.77
C GLY A 31 12.73 -7.75 0.90
N PRO A 32 11.56 -7.41 1.43
CA PRO A 32 10.55 -6.63 0.69
C PRO A 32 11.15 -5.31 0.15
N SER A 33 10.68 -4.89 -1.02
CA SER A 33 11.18 -3.72 -1.76
C SER A 33 10.96 -2.41 -1.03
N VAL A 34 10.02 -2.40 -0.09
CA VAL A 34 9.76 -1.30 0.82
C VAL A 34 9.74 -1.88 2.22
N ASP A 35 10.45 -1.26 3.16
CA ASP A 35 10.38 -1.64 4.57
C ASP A 35 9.04 -1.20 5.20
N SER A 36 8.56 -1.99 6.14
CA SER A 36 7.40 -1.70 7.00
C SER A 36 7.48 -0.30 7.63
N SER A 37 8.68 0.10 8.04
CA SER A 37 8.93 1.42 8.64
C SER A 37 8.65 2.55 7.65
N THR A 38 8.93 2.37 6.36
CA THR A 38 8.68 3.36 5.31
C THR A 38 7.18 3.65 5.16
N ILE A 39 6.34 2.62 5.13
CA ILE A 39 4.87 2.81 5.05
C ILE A 39 4.35 3.51 6.31
N ASN A 40 4.83 3.12 7.49
CA ASN A 40 4.47 3.76 8.74
C ASN A 40 4.92 5.24 8.78
N ASN A 41 6.09 5.56 8.22
CA ASN A 41 6.60 6.93 8.12
C ASN A 41 5.71 7.79 7.21
N LEU A 42 5.23 7.25 6.08
CA LEU A 42 4.27 7.96 5.21
C LEU A 42 2.96 8.27 5.95
N LEU A 43 2.42 7.27 6.67
CA LEU A 43 1.19 7.44 7.45
C LEU A 43 1.36 8.48 8.56
N THR A 44 2.46 8.41 9.31
CA THR A 44 2.80 9.37 10.38
C THR A 44 2.98 10.78 9.81
N PHE A 45 3.60 10.90 8.64
CA PHE A 45 3.80 12.17 7.96
C PHE A 45 2.45 12.85 7.64
N ILE A 46 1.51 12.14 7.00
CA ILE A 46 0.21 12.75 6.65
C ILE A 46 -0.68 12.99 7.87
N GLN A 47 -0.59 12.16 8.92
CA GLN A 47 -1.31 12.38 10.17
C GLN A 47 -0.86 13.66 10.87
N SER A 48 0.43 13.99 10.80
CA SER A 48 1.00 15.20 11.44
C SER A 48 0.86 16.45 10.58
N ARG A 49 1.21 16.39 9.29
CA ARG A 49 1.23 17.57 8.40
C ARG A 49 -0.14 17.91 7.83
N ARG A 50 -1.01 16.91 7.64
CA ARG A 50 -2.36 17.07 7.08
C ARG A 50 -2.35 17.78 5.72
N ASP A 51 -1.26 17.67 4.95
CA ASP A 51 -1.11 18.19 3.59
C ASP A 51 -0.67 17.07 2.64
N VAL A 52 -1.48 16.84 1.60
CA VAL A 52 -1.23 15.78 0.61
C VAL A 52 -0.13 16.17 -0.38
N ASN A 53 0.02 17.45 -0.75
CA ASN A 53 1.09 17.88 -1.64
C ASN A 53 2.46 17.72 -0.97
N GLU A 54 2.56 18.00 0.34
CA GLU A 54 3.76 17.70 1.11
C GLU A 54 4.04 16.18 1.16
N LEU A 55 3.00 15.35 1.34
CA LEU A 55 3.13 13.90 1.31
C LEU A 55 3.64 13.42 -0.06
N LEU A 56 3.13 13.96 -1.17
CA LEU A 56 3.59 13.62 -2.52
C LEU A 56 5.07 13.99 -2.71
N ALA A 57 5.49 15.17 -2.25
CA ALA A 57 6.89 15.58 -2.28
C ALA A 57 7.78 14.65 -1.45
N PHE A 58 7.30 14.23 -0.28
CA PHE A 58 7.99 13.27 0.56
C PHE A 58 8.13 11.90 -0.14
N ILE A 59 7.08 11.37 -0.75
CA ILE A 59 7.13 10.11 -1.52
C ILE A 59 8.11 10.20 -2.69
N MET A 60 8.13 11.31 -3.43
CA MET A 60 9.10 11.52 -4.51
C MET A 60 10.54 11.45 -3.99
N ARG A 61 10.82 12.10 -2.85
CA ARG A 61 12.14 12.06 -2.20
C ARG A 61 12.53 10.65 -1.77
N GLN A 62 11.63 9.90 -1.14
CA GLN A 62 11.91 8.53 -0.71
C GLN A 62 12.11 7.56 -1.88
N THR A 63 11.37 7.76 -2.96
CA THR A 63 11.59 7.03 -4.22
C THR A 63 12.97 7.34 -4.80
N GLY A 64 13.38 8.61 -4.84
CA GLY A 64 14.71 9.02 -5.32
C GLY A 64 15.88 8.50 -4.46
N ARG A 65 15.63 8.16 -3.19
CA ARG A 65 16.60 7.54 -2.28
C ARG A 65 16.65 6.02 -2.35
N GLY A 66 15.75 5.40 -3.10
CA GLY A 66 15.59 3.94 -3.13
C GLY A 66 14.95 3.34 -1.88
N GLU A 67 14.38 4.17 -0.98
CA GLU A 67 13.60 3.69 0.19
C GLU A 67 12.21 3.17 -0.21
N ILE A 68 11.72 3.63 -1.37
CA ILE A 68 10.52 3.12 -2.05
C ILE A 68 10.94 2.75 -3.47
N ASP A 69 10.62 1.54 -3.91
CA ASP A 69 10.89 1.16 -5.30
C ASP A 69 10.06 1.98 -6.30
N GLN A 70 10.54 2.09 -7.54
CA GLN A 70 9.92 2.97 -8.53
C GLN A 70 8.46 2.62 -8.85
N ASN A 71 8.07 1.35 -8.79
CA ASN A 71 6.70 0.95 -9.12
C ASN A 71 5.75 1.33 -7.99
N THR A 72 6.13 1.02 -6.74
CA THR A 72 5.36 1.40 -5.57
C THR A 72 5.26 2.92 -5.44
N GLY A 73 6.36 3.65 -5.69
CA GLY A 73 6.37 5.11 -5.69
C GLY A 73 5.39 5.71 -6.70
N LYS A 74 5.36 5.19 -7.94
CA LYS A 74 4.41 5.64 -8.98
C LYS A 74 2.96 5.40 -8.57
N LEU A 75 2.64 4.21 -8.02
CA LEU A 75 1.28 3.88 -7.57
C LEU A 75 0.83 4.81 -6.45
N LEU A 76 1.69 5.05 -5.45
CA LEU A 76 1.41 5.98 -4.36
C LEU A 76 1.10 7.39 -4.90
N LEU A 77 1.95 7.93 -5.77
CA LEU A 77 1.76 9.26 -6.34
C LEU A 77 0.47 9.36 -7.18
N GLN A 78 0.19 8.33 -7.99
CA GLN A 78 -1.00 8.28 -8.83
C GLN A 78 -2.29 8.32 -8.01
N HIS A 79 -2.34 7.57 -6.90
CA HIS A 79 -3.57 7.37 -6.15
C HIS A 79 -3.76 8.32 -4.97
N LEU A 80 -2.69 8.94 -4.45
CA LEU A 80 -2.79 9.95 -3.40
C LEU A 80 -3.08 11.35 -3.97
N ARG A 81 -2.69 11.63 -5.21
CA ARG A 81 -2.89 12.96 -5.82
C ARG A 81 -4.38 13.31 -5.90
N GLY A 82 -4.73 14.46 -5.33
CA GLY A 82 -6.10 14.98 -5.32
C GLY A 82 -7.00 14.40 -4.23
N LEU A 83 -6.49 13.52 -3.37
CA LEU A 83 -7.21 13.09 -2.17
C LEU A 83 -7.21 14.20 -1.12
N SER A 84 -8.23 14.18 -0.25
CA SER A 84 -8.18 14.92 1.01
C SER A 84 -7.23 14.24 2.00
N PRO A 85 -6.70 14.96 3.01
CA PRO A 85 -5.86 14.37 4.04
C PRO A 85 -6.49 13.16 4.73
N ASP A 86 -7.79 13.19 5.02
CA ASP A 86 -8.50 12.08 5.65
C ASP A 86 -8.55 10.84 4.75
N LYS A 87 -8.76 11.04 3.44
CA LYS A 87 -8.76 9.93 2.47
C LYS A 87 -7.36 9.38 2.24
N ALA A 88 -6.34 10.23 2.26
CA ALA A 88 -4.94 9.80 2.19
C ALA A 88 -4.53 8.99 3.43
N ILE A 89 -4.93 9.42 4.63
CA ILE A 89 -4.72 8.66 5.88
C ILE A 89 -5.44 7.31 5.80
N GLN A 90 -6.70 7.30 5.35
CA GLN A 90 -7.47 6.06 5.20
C GLN A 90 -6.78 5.09 4.23
N LEU A 91 -6.35 5.58 3.06
CA LEU A 91 -5.64 4.77 2.07
C LEU A 91 -4.33 4.20 2.63
N LEU A 92 -3.47 5.04 3.23
CA LEU A 92 -2.19 4.59 3.78
C LEU A 92 -2.36 3.64 4.98
N GLY A 93 -3.43 3.82 5.77
CA GLY A 93 -3.80 2.87 6.84
C GLY A 93 -4.12 1.49 6.27
N TYR A 94 -4.93 1.42 5.21
CA TYR A 94 -5.21 0.16 4.52
C TYR A 94 -3.96 -0.47 3.90
N VAL A 95 -3.11 0.34 3.24
CA VAL A 95 -1.84 -0.14 2.68
C VAL A 95 -0.98 -0.76 3.77
N LYS A 96 -0.87 -0.12 4.94
CA LYS A 96 -0.11 -0.65 6.08
C LYS A 96 -0.62 -2.01 6.53
N TRP A 97 -1.91 -2.13 6.85
CA TRP A 97 -2.48 -3.39 7.35
C TRP A 97 -2.37 -4.53 6.34
N ILE A 98 -2.63 -4.25 5.07
CA ILE A 98 -2.51 -5.25 4.01
C ILE A 98 -1.04 -5.65 3.84
N TYR A 99 -0.11 -4.70 3.82
CA TYR A 99 1.32 -4.99 3.70
C TYR A 99 1.84 -5.84 4.87
N GLU A 100 1.46 -5.53 6.11
CA GLU A 100 1.82 -6.31 7.30
C GLU A 100 1.29 -7.75 7.20
N THR A 101 0.07 -7.91 6.66
CA THR A 101 -0.53 -9.22 6.39
C THR A 101 0.28 -10.01 5.35
N LEU A 102 0.69 -9.37 4.24
CA LEU A 102 1.44 -10.01 3.15
C LEU A 102 2.87 -10.41 3.56
N THR A 103 3.47 -9.63 4.46
CA THR A 103 4.86 -9.82 4.92
C THR A 103 4.96 -10.66 6.19
N SER A 104 3.85 -10.87 6.90
CA SER A 104 3.79 -11.77 8.05
C SER A 104 4.19 -13.21 7.69
N ARG A 105 4.86 -13.88 8.64
CA ARG A 105 5.22 -15.29 8.54
C ARG A 105 4.11 -16.22 9.03
N ASP A 106 3.13 -15.68 9.75
CA ASP A 106 2.07 -16.44 10.40
C ASP A 106 0.88 -16.70 9.47
N ILE A 107 0.78 -15.96 8.38
CA ILE A 107 -0.29 -16.11 7.39
C ILE A 107 0.20 -16.98 6.24
N LYS A 108 -0.38 -18.17 6.13
CA LYS A 108 -0.14 -19.07 5.00
C LYS A 108 -0.93 -18.58 3.80
N MET A 109 -0.24 -18.28 2.71
CA MET A 109 -0.86 -17.96 1.43
C MET A 109 0.04 -18.41 0.29
N ASP A 110 -0.57 -18.77 -0.83
CA ASP A 110 0.16 -19.08 -2.06
C ASP A 110 0.66 -17.77 -2.70
N ARG A 111 1.89 -17.38 -2.33
CA ARG A 111 2.53 -16.15 -2.82
C ARG A 111 2.68 -16.11 -4.35
N SER A 112 2.66 -17.25 -5.04
CA SER A 112 2.72 -17.28 -6.51
C SER A 112 1.48 -16.63 -7.15
N LYS A 113 0.34 -16.63 -6.45
CA LYS A 113 -0.94 -16.07 -6.90
C LYS A 113 -1.11 -14.58 -6.60
N LEU A 114 -0.23 -13.97 -5.79
CA LEU A 114 -0.35 -12.55 -5.44
C LEU A 114 -0.27 -11.63 -6.66
N ASN A 115 0.46 -12.01 -7.70
CA ASN A 115 0.60 -11.18 -8.90
C ASN A 115 -0.69 -11.06 -9.72
N SER A 116 -1.66 -11.97 -9.55
CA SER A 116 -2.97 -11.89 -10.22
C SER A 116 -4.03 -11.15 -9.42
N VAL A 117 -3.79 -10.86 -8.14
CA VAL A 117 -4.75 -10.19 -7.26
C VAL A 117 -4.83 -8.71 -7.61
N LYS A 118 -6.04 -8.21 -7.87
CA LYS A 118 -6.35 -6.82 -8.23
C LYS A 118 -7.32 -6.16 -7.26
N THR A 119 -8.09 -6.94 -6.52
CA THR A 119 -9.09 -6.46 -5.57
C THR A 119 -8.81 -6.97 -4.17
N PHE A 120 -9.33 -6.23 -3.17
CA PHE A 120 -9.26 -6.67 -1.78
C PHE A 120 -10.04 -7.97 -1.55
N SER A 121 -11.16 -8.16 -2.25
CA SER A 121 -11.94 -9.40 -2.15
C SER A 121 -11.16 -10.62 -2.63
N GLU A 122 -10.45 -10.51 -3.76
CA GLU A 122 -9.57 -11.57 -4.26
C GLU A 122 -8.45 -11.89 -3.28
N LEU A 123 -7.90 -10.87 -2.61
CA LEU A 123 -6.90 -11.09 -1.56
C LEU A 123 -7.47 -11.85 -0.36
N VAL A 124 -8.65 -11.44 0.12
CA VAL A 124 -9.34 -12.12 1.23
C VAL A 124 -9.61 -13.57 0.88
N GLU A 125 -10.08 -13.86 -0.34
CA GLU A 125 -10.30 -15.23 -0.78
C GLU A 125 -9.01 -16.05 -0.85
N LEU A 126 -7.91 -15.45 -1.34
CA LEU A 126 -6.61 -16.12 -1.40
C LEU A 126 -6.11 -16.50 -0.01
N ILE A 127 -6.30 -15.63 0.98
CA ILE A 127 -5.90 -15.84 2.37
C ILE A 127 -6.82 -16.84 3.07
N ALA A 128 -8.14 -16.72 2.90
CA ALA A 128 -9.12 -17.59 3.56
C ALA A 128 -9.09 -19.04 3.06
N LYS A 129 -8.57 -19.28 1.84
CA LYS A 129 -8.40 -20.62 1.25
C LYS A 129 -7.04 -21.26 1.57
N GLY A 130 -6.10 -20.51 2.18
CA GLY A 130 -4.75 -20.97 2.54
C GLY A 130 -4.70 -21.65 3.91
#